data_AF-A0A349K8I0-F1
#
_entry.id   AF-A0A349K8I0-F1
#
_cell.length_a   1.000
_cell.length_b   1.000
_cell.length_c   1.000
_cell.angle_alpha   90.00
_cell.angle_beta   90.00
_cell.angle_gamma   90.00
#
_symmetry.space_group_name_H-M   'P 1'
#
loop_
_entity.id
_entity.type
_entity.pdbx_description
1 polymer ?
#
loop_
_entity_poly.entity_id
_entity_poly.type
_entity_poly.pdbx_seq_one_letter_code
_entity_poly.pdbx_strand_id
1 'polypeptide(L)'
;KAISTETSRIIEFPIENLRASRKIASEILEKENPDLLISIERCAPASDGLYRNMRDMDITSNTARIDLLFEKHCASVGIGDGGNEIGLGNLYSEVENSEELVGFPAETKTTKLIISSVSNWGGYGLVAAISILKGKNLLPSVEKDIHNIKKIVAMGAVDGFSGDSIEKVDGFTLDENASFLENLHSFVQDSLAH
;
A
#
# COMPACT_ATOMS: atom_id res chain seq x y z
N LYS A 1 -13.78 1.61 14.12
CA LYS A 1 -13.50 0.23 13.61
C LYS A 1 -12.84 0.38 12.25
N ALA A 2 -11.68 -0.24 12.04
CA ALA A 2 -11.01 -0.30 10.75
C ALA A 2 -11.97 -0.83 9.66
N ILE A 3 -11.72 -0.50 8.40
CA ILE A 3 -12.46 -1.04 7.27
C ILE A 3 -12.02 -2.50 7.11
N SER A 4 -12.80 -3.41 7.70
CA SER A 4 -12.54 -4.85 7.68
C SER A 4 -13.83 -5.58 7.30
N THR A 5 -13.71 -6.77 6.70
CA THR A 5 -14.87 -7.65 6.52
C THR A 5 -15.13 -8.45 7.79
N GLU A 6 -16.28 -9.11 7.90
CA GLU A 6 -16.60 -9.95 9.07
C GLU A 6 -15.63 -11.11 9.26
N THR A 7 -14.99 -11.57 8.18
CA THR A 7 -14.02 -12.67 8.20
C THR A 7 -12.57 -12.19 8.34
N SER A 8 -12.34 -10.87 8.27
CA SER A 8 -11.01 -10.29 8.42
C SER A 8 -10.58 -10.31 9.89
N ARG A 9 -9.35 -10.77 10.14
CA ARG A 9 -8.68 -10.62 11.44
C ARG A 9 -7.72 -9.43 11.38
N ILE A 10 -7.71 -8.64 12.45
CA ILE A 10 -6.76 -7.53 12.62
C ILE A 10 -5.68 -8.00 13.58
N ILE A 11 -4.43 -7.80 13.19
CA ILE A 11 -3.25 -8.08 14.01
C ILE A 11 -2.52 -6.77 14.19
N GLU A 12 -2.35 -6.34 15.43
CA GLU A 12 -1.59 -5.12 15.75
C GLU A 12 -0.09 -5.41 15.72
N PHE A 13 0.65 -4.64 14.94
CA PHE A 13 2.11 -4.60 14.96
C PHE A 13 2.54 -3.30 15.65
N PRO A 14 3.09 -3.35 16.88
CA PRO A 14 3.38 -2.15 17.64
C PRO A 14 4.61 -1.40 17.10
N ILE A 15 4.66 -0.10 17.40
CA ILE A 15 5.84 0.73 17.12
C ILE A 15 6.87 0.43 18.20
N GLU A 16 7.93 -0.26 17.81
CA GLU A 16 8.95 -0.76 18.72
C GLU A 16 10.36 -0.58 18.14
N ASN A 17 11.38 -0.77 18.97
CA ASN A 17 12.76 -0.82 18.48
C ASN A 17 12.97 -2.02 17.53
N LEU A 18 14.07 -2.00 16.77
CA LEU A 18 14.36 -3.01 15.75
C LEU A 18 14.42 -4.43 16.32
N ARG A 19 15.03 -4.61 17.50
CA ARG A 19 15.17 -5.94 18.12
C ARG A 19 13.82 -6.53 18.48
N ALA A 20 12.97 -5.75 19.14
CA ALA A 20 11.61 -6.17 19.50
C ALA A 20 10.75 -6.43 18.25
N SER A 21 10.81 -5.53 17.27
CA SER A 21 10.06 -5.66 16.00
C SER A 21 10.44 -6.93 15.23
N ARG A 22 11.73 -7.30 15.17
CA ARG A 22 12.17 -8.56 14.52
C ARG A 22 11.60 -9.81 15.20
N LYS A 23 11.47 -9.78 16.53
CA LYS A 23 10.86 -10.88 17.30
C LYS A 23 9.38 -10.98 16.98
N ILE A 24 8.66 -9.86 17.04
CA ILE A 24 7.23 -9.78 16.75
C ILE A 24 6.93 -10.23 15.32
N ALA A 25 7.70 -9.78 14.34
CA ALA A 25 7.55 -10.20 12.95
C ALA A 25 7.68 -11.72 12.79
N SER A 26 8.65 -12.33 13.48
CA SER A 26 8.85 -13.79 13.43
C SER A 26 7.69 -14.54 14.10
N GLU A 27 7.22 -14.06 15.26
CA GLU A 27 6.07 -14.64 15.97
C GLU A 27 4.77 -14.56 15.14
N ILE A 28 4.53 -13.44 14.44
CA ILE A 28 3.37 -13.28 13.55
C ILE A 28 3.46 -14.27 12.39
N LEU A 29 4.61 -14.35 11.72
CA LEU A 29 4.77 -15.27 10.58
C LEU A 29 4.64 -16.73 10.99
N GLU A 30 5.21 -17.13 12.12
CA GLU A 30 5.10 -18.51 12.63
C GLU A 30 3.66 -18.86 13.01
N LYS A 31 2.97 -17.94 13.69
CA LYS A 31 1.62 -18.18 14.18
C LYS A 31 0.58 -18.17 13.05
N GLU A 32 0.66 -17.18 12.17
CA GLU A 32 -0.37 -16.96 11.16
C GLU A 32 -0.06 -17.69 9.85
N ASN A 33 1.22 -18.06 9.62
CA ASN A 33 1.70 -18.83 8.49
C ASN A 33 1.03 -18.44 7.16
N PRO A 34 1.12 -17.16 6.74
CA PRO A 34 0.41 -16.68 5.57
C PRO A 34 0.98 -17.29 4.28
N ASP A 35 0.13 -17.57 3.30
CA ASP A 35 0.59 -18.00 1.97
C ASP A 35 1.15 -16.84 1.13
N LEU A 36 0.74 -15.60 1.45
CA LEU A 36 1.07 -14.39 0.70
C LEU A 36 1.04 -13.17 1.61
N LEU A 37 2.02 -12.29 1.44
CA LEU A 37 1.99 -10.93 1.99
C LEU A 37 1.73 -9.91 0.87
N ILE A 38 0.86 -8.93 1.13
CA ILE A 38 0.61 -7.82 0.23
C ILE A 38 0.78 -6.52 1.00
N SER A 39 1.64 -5.63 0.52
CA SER A 39 1.79 -4.26 1.00
C SER A 39 1.17 -3.29 0.01
N ILE A 40 0.45 -2.29 0.51
CA ILE A 40 -0.06 -1.15 -0.27
C ILE A 40 0.31 0.11 0.50
N GLU A 41 1.10 1.00 -0.12
CA GLU A 41 1.43 2.32 0.44
C GLU A 41 2.02 2.28 1.85
N ARG A 42 2.90 1.30 2.11
CA ARG A 42 3.51 1.13 3.43
C ARG A 42 4.98 1.47 3.39
N CYS A 43 5.36 2.50 4.12
CA CYS A 43 6.75 2.95 4.26
C CYS A 43 7.70 1.82 4.72
N ALA A 44 8.88 1.80 4.13
CA ALA A 44 10.02 0.93 4.42
C ALA A 44 11.27 1.78 4.75
N PRO A 45 12.26 1.22 5.46
CA PRO A 45 13.46 1.97 5.80
C PRO A 45 14.34 2.18 4.56
N ALA A 46 15.01 3.34 4.52
CA ALA A 46 16.14 3.57 3.63
C ALA A 46 17.42 2.88 4.17
N SER A 47 18.53 3.01 3.45
CA SER A 47 19.82 2.36 3.78
C SER A 47 20.44 2.78 5.11
N ASP A 48 20.04 3.93 5.66
CA ASP A 48 20.42 4.38 6.99
C ASP A 48 19.49 3.88 8.12
N GLY A 49 18.48 3.07 7.78
CA GLY A 49 17.54 2.45 8.71
C GLY A 49 16.42 3.37 9.19
N LEU A 50 16.31 4.58 8.64
CA LEU A 50 15.24 5.54 8.94
C LEU A 50 14.07 5.39 7.96
N TYR A 51 12.87 5.60 8.47
CA TYR A 51 11.63 5.63 7.70
C TYR A 51 11.31 7.08 7.40
N ARG A 52 11.09 7.40 6.13
CA ARG A 52 10.79 8.76 5.69
C ARG A 52 9.52 8.81 4.88
N ASN A 53 8.78 9.92 4.98
CA ASN A 53 7.66 10.19 4.07
C ASN A 53 8.16 10.71 2.71
N MET A 54 7.23 10.98 1.79
CA MET A 54 7.53 11.52 0.45
C MET A 54 8.28 12.87 0.44
N ARG A 55 8.35 13.58 1.58
CA ARG A 55 9.09 14.84 1.74
C ARG A 55 10.46 14.60 2.41
N ASP A 56 10.92 13.36 2.44
CA ASP A 56 12.16 12.90 3.08
C ASP A 56 12.26 13.22 4.59
N MET A 57 11.13 13.48 5.25
CA MET A 57 11.10 13.72 6.70
C MET A 57 11.09 12.41 7.48
N ASP A 58 11.95 12.31 8.50
CA ASP A 58 12.01 11.16 9.39
C ASP A 58 10.71 10.99 10.19
N ILE A 59 10.07 9.84 10.00
CA ILE A 59 8.85 9.38 10.67
C ILE A 59 9.08 8.05 11.42
N THR A 60 10.33 7.68 11.69
CA THR A 60 10.72 6.39 12.30
C THR A 60 10.02 6.16 13.64
N SER A 61 9.92 7.20 14.48
CA SER A 61 9.25 7.12 15.79
C SER A 61 7.74 6.90 15.69
N ASN A 62 7.15 7.12 14.51
CA ASN A 62 5.72 6.94 14.22
C ASN A 62 5.44 5.72 13.33
N THR A 63 6.47 4.97 12.94
CA THR A 63 6.35 3.90 11.94
C THR A 63 6.66 2.54 12.57
N ALA A 64 5.64 1.68 12.63
CA ALA A 64 5.82 0.28 12.94
C ALA A 64 6.61 -0.40 11.81
N ARG A 65 7.66 -1.14 12.19
CA ARG A 65 8.62 -1.81 11.30
C ARG A 65 8.06 -3.09 10.68
N ILE A 66 6.92 -2.95 10.01
CA ILE A 66 6.13 -4.03 9.40
C ILE A 66 6.86 -4.64 8.19
N ASP A 67 7.75 -3.89 7.56
CA ASP A 67 8.65 -4.32 6.48
C ASP A 67 9.44 -5.58 6.82
N LEU A 68 9.74 -5.80 8.11
CA LEU A 68 10.44 -6.99 8.61
C LEU A 68 9.68 -8.30 8.35
N LEU A 69 8.36 -8.26 8.15
CA LEU A 69 7.58 -9.42 7.73
C LEU A 69 7.97 -9.84 6.30
N PHE A 70 8.24 -8.87 5.43
CA PHE A 70 8.54 -9.08 4.01
C PHE A 70 9.96 -9.58 3.79
N GLU A 71 10.93 -9.15 4.61
CA GLU A 71 12.30 -9.71 4.61
C GLU A 71 12.32 -11.22 4.87
N LYS A 72 11.31 -11.73 5.59
CA LYS A 72 11.23 -13.11 6.08
C LYS A 72 10.26 -13.99 5.31
N HIS A 73 9.61 -13.47 4.27
CA HIS A 73 8.58 -14.19 3.53
C HIS A 73 8.89 -14.28 2.04
N CYS A 74 8.75 -15.47 1.45
CA CYS A 74 9.16 -15.75 0.08
C CYS A 74 8.06 -15.51 -0.97
N ALA A 75 6.83 -15.21 -0.57
CA ALA A 75 5.74 -14.85 -1.47
C ALA A 75 5.16 -13.50 -1.05
N SER A 76 5.49 -12.46 -1.80
CA SER A 76 5.11 -11.08 -1.44
C SER A 76 4.86 -10.18 -2.64
N VAL A 77 3.86 -9.31 -2.51
CA VAL A 77 3.54 -8.24 -3.47
C VAL A 77 3.69 -6.90 -2.76
N GLY A 78 4.45 -5.99 -3.37
CA GLY A 78 4.48 -4.57 -2.99
C GLY A 78 3.70 -3.74 -4.00
N ILE A 79 2.98 -2.74 -3.51
CA ILE A 79 2.30 -1.72 -4.31
C ILE A 79 2.70 -0.36 -3.72
N GLY A 80 3.30 0.50 -4.55
CA GLY A 80 3.82 1.81 -4.16
C GLY A 80 3.91 2.75 -5.36
N ASP A 81 4.12 4.03 -5.08
CA ASP A 81 4.16 5.11 -6.07
C ASP A 81 5.27 6.15 -5.83
N GLY A 82 5.81 6.25 -4.62
CA GLY A 82 6.77 7.27 -4.21
C GLY A 82 8.24 6.84 -4.14
N GLY A 83 8.52 5.54 -3.95
CA GLY A 83 9.88 4.99 -3.86
C GLY A 83 10.38 4.68 -2.44
N ASN A 84 9.63 5.06 -1.41
CA ASN A 84 9.93 4.86 0.02
C ASN A 84 9.12 3.72 0.66
N GLU A 85 8.42 2.90 -0.13
CA GLU A 85 7.49 1.87 0.33
C GLU A 85 8.06 0.44 0.19
N ILE A 86 7.48 -0.48 0.95
CA ILE A 86 7.79 -1.91 0.89
C ILE A 86 7.58 -2.42 -0.55
N GLY A 87 8.66 -2.94 -1.14
CA GLY A 87 8.70 -3.46 -2.50
C GLY A 87 9.49 -2.59 -3.46
N LEU A 88 9.58 -1.27 -3.20
CA LEU A 88 10.29 -0.34 -4.07
C LEU A 88 11.82 -0.51 -4.02
N GLY A 89 12.34 -1.26 -3.04
CA GLY A 89 13.73 -1.73 -3.07
C GLY A 89 14.07 -2.61 -4.29
N ASN A 90 13.08 -3.14 -5.00
CA ASN A 90 13.30 -3.81 -6.30
C ASN A 90 13.78 -2.85 -7.39
N LEU A 91 13.48 -1.56 -7.25
CA LEU A 91 13.81 -0.48 -8.16
C LEU A 91 14.75 0.55 -7.50
N TYR A 92 15.55 0.11 -6.51
CA TYR A 92 16.36 1.02 -5.69
C TYR A 92 17.22 1.96 -6.55
N SER A 93 17.91 1.43 -7.55
CA SER A 93 18.78 2.23 -8.43
C SER A 93 17.99 3.19 -9.31
N GLU A 94 16.81 2.80 -9.78
CA GLU A 94 15.94 3.68 -10.57
C GLU A 94 15.39 4.83 -9.73
N VAL A 95 15.01 4.57 -8.47
CA VAL A 95 14.56 5.61 -7.53
C VAL A 95 15.73 6.52 -7.14
N GLU A 96 16.89 5.96 -6.80
CA GLU A 96 18.09 6.73 -6.40
C GLU A 96 18.58 7.69 -7.49
N ASN A 97 18.40 7.33 -8.77
CA ASN A 97 18.81 8.16 -9.90
C ASN A 97 17.69 9.10 -10.40
N SER A 98 16.52 9.12 -9.76
CA SER A 98 15.41 9.98 -10.15
C SER A 98 15.49 11.34 -9.45
N GLU A 99 15.27 12.42 -10.20
CA GLU A 99 15.10 13.77 -9.63
C GLU A 99 13.64 14.04 -9.21
N GLU A 100 12.70 13.16 -9.56
CA GLU A 100 11.26 13.33 -9.33
C GLU A 100 10.74 12.52 -8.13
N LEU A 101 11.49 11.51 -7.68
CA LEU A 101 11.11 10.61 -6.58
C LEU A 101 11.83 10.98 -5.28
N VAL A 102 11.56 10.21 -4.21
CA VAL A 102 12.19 10.41 -2.89
C VAL A 102 13.72 10.37 -2.95
N GLY A 103 14.37 11.20 -2.14
CA GLY A 103 15.83 11.25 -2.05
C GLY A 103 16.43 10.09 -1.24
N PHE A 104 15.61 9.38 -0.46
CA PHE A 104 16.02 8.22 0.34
C PHE A 104 15.18 6.98 -0.02
N PRO A 105 15.58 6.22 -1.06
CA PRO A 105 14.83 5.05 -1.52
C PRO A 105 14.73 3.98 -0.43
N ALA A 106 13.59 3.27 -0.41
CA ALA A 106 13.41 2.12 0.46
C ALA A 106 14.28 0.92 0.05
N GLU A 107 14.78 0.17 1.02
CA GLU A 107 15.55 -1.06 0.75
C GLU A 107 14.70 -2.33 0.67
N THR A 108 13.52 -2.33 1.30
CA THR A 108 12.72 -3.55 1.43
C THR A 108 12.19 -3.99 0.08
N LYS A 109 12.55 -5.22 -0.30
CA LYS A 109 12.14 -5.88 -1.55
C LYS A 109 10.89 -6.74 -1.38
N THR A 110 10.23 -7.01 -2.49
CA THR A 110 9.12 -7.99 -2.58
C THR A 110 9.31 -8.89 -3.78
N THR A 111 8.66 -10.06 -3.80
CA THR A 111 8.81 -10.98 -4.94
C THR A 111 8.14 -10.50 -6.22
N LYS A 112 7.08 -9.70 -6.08
CA LYS A 112 6.40 -8.99 -7.16
C LYS A 112 6.18 -7.55 -6.71
N LEU A 113 6.26 -6.64 -7.67
CA LEU A 113 6.06 -5.22 -7.47
C LEU A 113 5.06 -4.71 -8.50
N ILE A 114 4.12 -3.88 -8.04
CA ILE A 114 3.23 -3.08 -8.88
C ILE A 114 3.56 -1.62 -8.59
N ILE A 115 3.93 -0.88 -9.63
CA ILE A 115 4.05 0.58 -9.56
C ILE A 115 2.78 1.21 -10.14
N SER A 116 2.32 2.29 -9.53
CA SER A 116 1.13 3.04 -9.97
C SER A 116 1.31 4.53 -9.68
N SER A 117 0.44 5.39 -10.20
CA SER A 117 0.43 6.81 -9.85
C SER A 117 -0.19 7.12 -8.49
N VAL A 118 -1.03 6.20 -8.00
CA VAL A 118 -1.69 6.22 -6.69
C VAL A 118 -1.76 4.76 -6.23
N SER A 119 -1.20 4.40 -5.09
CA SER A 119 -1.16 3.01 -4.62
C SER A 119 -2.53 2.34 -4.47
N ASN A 120 -3.58 3.11 -4.14
CA ASN A 120 -4.96 2.61 -4.16
C ASN A 120 -5.36 2.10 -5.56
N TRP A 121 -4.98 2.83 -6.61
CA TRP A 121 -5.26 2.45 -8.00
C TRP A 121 -4.48 1.21 -8.40
N GLY A 122 -3.22 1.07 -7.95
CA GLY A 122 -2.46 -0.17 -8.11
C GLY A 122 -3.14 -1.37 -7.45
N GLY A 123 -3.69 -1.18 -6.25
CA GLY A 123 -4.52 -2.17 -5.56
C GLY A 123 -5.78 -2.54 -6.35
N TYR A 124 -6.49 -1.56 -6.92
CA TYR A 124 -7.64 -1.82 -7.79
C TYR A 124 -7.26 -2.52 -9.08
N GLY A 125 -6.12 -2.17 -9.70
CA GLY A 125 -5.57 -2.87 -10.85
C GLY A 125 -5.30 -4.35 -10.57
N LEU A 126 -4.75 -4.68 -9.40
CA LEU A 126 -4.58 -6.07 -8.96
C LEU A 126 -5.93 -6.79 -8.84
N VAL A 127 -6.94 -6.15 -8.23
CA VAL A 127 -8.30 -6.72 -8.12
C VAL A 127 -8.95 -6.90 -9.50
N ALA A 128 -8.73 -5.96 -10.43
CA ALA A 128 -9.21 -6.07 -11.81
C ALA A 128 -8.59 -7.27 -12.54
N ALA A 129 -7.28 -7.47 -12.42
CA ALA A 129 -6.60 -8.63 -12.99
C ALA A 129 -7.15 -9.95 -12.43
N ILE A 130 -7.37 -10.02 -11.11
CA ILE A 130 -8.00 -11.19 -10.47
C ILE A 130 -9.44 -11.38 -10.98
N SER A 131 -10.18 -10.28 -11.18
CA SER A 131 -11.56 -10.32 -11.66
C SER A 131 -11.66 -10.99 -13.03
N ILE A 132 -10.78 -10.62 -13.95
CA ILE A 132 -10.70 -11.20 -15.30
C ILE A 132 -10.36 -12.69 -15.22
N LEU A 133 -9.32 -13.04 -14.44
CA LEU A 133 -8.91 -14.45 -14.25
C LEU A 133 -10.00 -15.32 -13.62
N LYS A 134 -10.89 -14.74 -12.83
CA LYS A 134 -12.00 -15.45 -12.16
C LYS A 134 -13.32 -15.38 -12.93
N GLY A 135 -13.38 -14.66 -14.05
CA GLY A 135 -14.63 -14.50 -14.79
C GLY A 135 -15.69 -13.71 -14.02
N LYS A 136 -15.30 -12.88 -13.04
CA LYS A 136 -16.23 -12.18 -12.14
C LYS A 136 -15.64 -10.84 -11.70
N ASN A 137 -16.39 -9.75 -11.84
CA ASN A 137 -15.98 -8.45 -11.33
C ASN A 137 -15.94 -8.43 -9.78
N LEU A 138 -14.76 -8.21 -9.22
CA LEU A 138 -14.48 -8.18 -7.77
C LEU A 138 -14.13 -6.78 -7.26
N LEU A 139 -14.10 -5.76 -8.14
CA LEU A 139 -13.83 -4.38 -7.74
C LEU A 139 -14.88 -3.88 -6.74
N PRO A 140 -14.49 -3.04 -5.75
CA PRO A 140 -15.47 -2.33 -4.94
C PRO A 140 -16.30 -1.41 -5.82
N SER A 141 -17.55 -1.14 -5.45
CA SER A 141 -18.31 -0.10 -6.16
C SER A 141 -17.75 1.29 -5.86
N VAL A 142 -17.97 2.22 -6.79
CA VAL A 142 -17.56 3.62 -6.68
C VAL A 142 -18.13 4.26 -5.41
N GLU A 143 -19.39 4.00 -5.09
CA GLU A 143 -20.03 4.54 -3.89
C GLU A 143 -19.38 4.02 -2.62
N LYS A 144 -18.97 2.75 -2.61
CA LYS A 144 -18.27 2.14 -1.48
C LYS A 144 -16.88 2.74 -1.30
N ASP A 145 -16.16 2.99 -2.41
CA ASP A 145 -14.86 3.63 -2.37
C ASP A 145 -14.94 5.06 -1.82
N ILE A 146 -15.84 5.89 -2.36
CA ILE A 146 -16.11 7.25 -1.86
C ILE A 146 -16.47 7.20 -0.37
N HIS A 147 -17.36 6.30 0.04
CA HIS A 147 -17.72 6.16 1.44
C HIS A 147 -16.52 5.81 2.34
N ASN A 148 -15.64 4.92 1.87
CA ASN A 148 -14.44 4.53 2.60
C ASN A 148 -13.47 5.70 2.76
N ILE A 149 -13.19 6.47 1.69
CA ILE A 149 -12.31 7.64 1.73
C ILE A 149 -12.83 8.65 2.75
N LYS A 150 -14.10 9.04 2.66
CA LYS A 150 -14.74 9.96 3.62
C LYS A 150 -14.62 9.49 5.07
N LYS A 151 -14.85 8.19 5.28
CA LYS A 151 -14.77 7.59 6.62
C LYS A 151 -13.34 7.59 7.16
N ILE A 152 -12.33 7.29 6.34
CA ILE A 152 -10.92 7.31 6.73
C ILE A 152 -10.49 8.73 7.11
N VAL A 153 -10.86 9.73 6.32
CA VAL A 153 -10.59 11.15 6.61
C VAL A 153 -11.30 11.60 7.89
N ALA A 154 -12.58 11.24 8.07
CA ALA A 154 -13.33 11.54 9.31
C ALA A 154 -12.73 10.87 10.56
N MET A 155 -11.91 9.83 10.39
CA MET A 155 -11.16 9.18 11.47
C MET A 155 -9.79 9.82 11.73
N GLY A 156 -9.43 10.88 11.01
CA GLY A 156 -8.21 11.68 11.22
C GLY A 156 -7.09 11.41 10.21
N ALA A 157 -7.35 10.67 9.14
CA ALA A 157 -6.38 10.57 8.05
C ALA A 157 -6.27 11.89 7.28
N VAL A 158 -5.11 12.10 6.67
CA VAL A 158 -4.79 13.27 5.86
C VAL A 158 -4.42 12.85 4.45
N ASP A 159 -4.58 13.76 3.50
CA ASP A 159 -4.08 13.60 2.15
C ASP A 159 -2.54 13.70 2.15
N GLY A 160 -1.86 12.77 1.45
CA GLY A 160 -0.39 12.65 1.50
C GLY A 160 0.36 13.87 0.95
N PHE A 161 -0.21 14.53 -0.07
CA PHE A 161 0.40 15.67 -0.74
C PHE A 161 0.22 16.99 0.01
N SER A 162 -0.99 17.28 0.49
CA SER A 162 -1.28 18.49 1.26
C SER A 162 -0.86 18.35 2.72
N GLY A 163 -1.07 17.18 3.32
CA GLY A 163 -1.01 16.97 4.77
C GLY A 163 -2.26 17.44 5.50
N ASP A 164 -3.31 17.84 4.77
CA ASP A 164 -4.57 18.32 5.33
C ASP A 164 -5.59 17.19 5.45
N SER A 165 -6.47 17.28 6.46
CA SER A 165 -7.62 16.39 6.61
C SER A 165 -8.72 16.76 5.60
N ILE A 166 -8.50 16.40 4.33
CA ILE A 166 -9.40 16.67 3.22
C ILE A 166 -9.75 15.36 2.49
N GLU A 167 -10.92 15.32 1.86
CA GLU A 167 -11.42 14.16 1.10
C GLU A 167 -10.68 14.02 -0.25
N LYS A 168 -9.37 13.79 -0.17
CA LYS A 168 -8.48 13.53 -1.31
C LYS A 168 -7.56 12.36 -1.02
N VAL A 169 -7.07 11.75 -2.09
CA VAL A 169 -6.01 10.74 -2.07
C VAL A 169 -4.96 11.21 -3.06
N ASP A 170 -3.74 11.45 -2.59
CA ASP A 170 -2.58 11.94 -3.33
C ASP A 170 -2.87 13.16 -4.22
N GLY A 171 -3.64 14.10 -3.67
CA GLY A 171 -4.04 15.33 -4.34
C GLY A 171 -5.27 15.20 -5.26
N PHE A 172 -5.67 13.97 -5.60
CA PHE A 172 -6.85 13.69 -6.42
C PHE A 172 -8.14 13.77 -5.61
N THR A 173 -9.14 14.42 -6.19
CA THR A 173 -10.49 14.55 -5.63
C THR A 173 -11.24 13.22 -5.62
N LEU A 174 -12.35 13.18 -4.87
CA LEU A 174 -13.27 12.04 -4.90
C LEU A 174 -13.77 11.74 -6.32
N ASP A 175 -14.07 12.76 -7.11
CA ASP A 175 -14.59 12.59 -8.47
C ASP A 175 -13.53 12.01 -9.43
N GLU A 176 -12.26 12.42 -9.27
CA GLU A 176 -11.15 11.86 -10.05
C GLU A 176 -10.88 10.39 -9.69
N ASN A 177 -10.88 10.07 -8.40
CA ASN A 177 -10.76 8.68 -7.93
C ASN A 177 -11.95 7.81 -8.39
N ALA A 178 -13.16 8.35 -8.34
CA ALA A 178 -14.37 7.70 -8.82
C ALA A 178 -14.29 7.41 -10.33
N SER A 179 -13.92 8.41 -11.12
CA SER A 179 -13.75 8.28 -12.57
C SER A 179 -12.71 7.22 -12.95
N PHE A 180 -11.59 7.15 -12.22
CA PHE A 180 -10.61 6.07 -12.39
C PHE A 180 -11.24 4.69 -12.18
N LEU A 181 -11.98 4.51 -11.08
CA LEU A 181 -12.60 3.22 -10.74
C LEU A 181 -13.74 2.85 -11.72
N GLU A 182 -14.51 3.81 -12.20
CA GLU A 182 -15.54 3.62 -13.25
C GLU A 182 -14.93 3.12 -14.56
N ASN A 183 -13.82 3.72 -14.98
CA ASN A 183 -13.08 3.30 -16.17
C ASN A 183 -12.54 1.87 -15.99
N LEU A 184 -12.03 1.55 -14.81
CA LEU A 184 -11.54 0.20 -14.51
C LEU A 184 -12.67 -0.84 -14.46
N HIS A 185 -13.85 -0.48 -13.96
CA HIS A 185 -15.04 -1.34 -14.06
C HIS A 185 -15.39 -1.62 -15.52
N SER A 186 -15.42 -0.59 -16.37
CA SER A 186 -15.73 -0.74 -17.80
C SER A 186 -14.73 -1.68 -18.48
N PHE A 187 -13.43 -1.47 -18.23
CA PHE A 187 -12.38 -2.35 -18.74
C PHE A 187 -12.56 -3.82 -18.31
N VAL A 188 -12.91 -4.07 -17.05
CA VAL A 188 -13.17 -5.43 -16.57
C VAL A 188 -14.40 -6.02 -17.24
N GLN A 189 -15.50 -5.26 -17.39
CA GLN A 189 -16.71 -5.77 -18.05
C GLN A 189 -16.46 -6.14 -19.50
N ASP A 190 -15.76 -5.29 -20.25
CA ASP A 190 -15.37 -5.57 -21.63
C ASP A 190 -14.50 -6.82 -21.72
N SER A 191 -13.55 -6.98 -20.79
CA SER A 191 -12.68 -8.15 -20.72
C SER A 191 -13.41 -9.45 -20.35
N LEU A 192 -14.53 -9.37 -19.63
CA LEU A 192 -15.35 -10.52 -19.25
C LEU A 192 -16.34 -10.93 -20.34
N ALA A 193 -16.60 -10.05 -21.31
CA ALA A 193 -17.46 -10.33 -22.46
C ALA A 193 -16.75 -11.13 -23.57
N HIS A 194 -15.42 -11.33 -23.46
CA HIS A 194 -14.55 -12.04 -24.39
C HIS A 194 -13.93 -13.28 -23.75
#